data_AF-A0A938TZY4-F1
#
_entry.id   AF-A0A938TZY4-F1
#
_cell.length_a   1.000
_cell.length_b   1.000
_cell.length_c   1.000
_cell.angle_alpha   90.00
_cell.angle_beta   90.00
_cell.angle_gamma   90.00
#
_symmetry.space_group_name_H-M   'P 1'
#
loop_
_entity.id
_entity.type
_entity.pdbx_description
1 polymer ?
#
loop_
_entity_poly.entity_id
_entity_poly.type
_entity_poly.pdbx_seq_one_letter_code
_entity_poly.pdbx_strand_id
1 'polypeptide(L)'
;GAGLAVARPDIIHTLVQRLYERALAAGADCFVVSCQMCQANLDFSQERISETFGRDYYLPVFYFTELIALAFGFPKVKRWLEGHLVDPLPLLQEKGLIHHIAPRLKPPFEEI
;
A
#
# COMPACT_ATOMS: atom_id res chain seq x y z
N GLY A 1 15.53 -4.66 -9.67
CA GLY A 1 14.07 -4.55 -9.50
C GLY A 1 13.39 -4.24 -10.82
N ALA A 2 13.50 -3.00 -11.30
CA ALA A 2 12.78 -2.44 -12.47
C ALA A 2 12.69 -3.33 -13.69
N GLY A 3 13.84 -3.62 -14.31
CA GLY A 3 13.87 -4.28 -15.61
C GLY A 3 13.43 -5.74 -15.55
N LEU A 4 13.43 -6.36 -14.38
CA LEU A 4 13.06 -7.75 -14.22
C LEU A 4 11.55 -7.96 -14.22
N ALA A 5 10.74 -6.96 -13.86
CA ALA A 5 9.28 -7.09 -13.91
C ALA A 5 8.78 -7.40 -15.33
N VAL A 6 9.46 -6.84 -16.34
CA VAL A 6 9.19 -7.09 -17.76
C VAL A 6 10.00 -8.28 -18.28
N ALA A 7 11.31 -8.30 -18.01
CA ALA A 7 12.19 -9.30 -18.63
C ALA A 7 12.09 -10.70 -18.00
N ARG A 8 11.78 -10.79 -16.69
CA ARG A 8 11.79 -12.01 -15.87
C ARG A 8 10.73 -11.94 -14.76
N PRO A 9 9.43 -11.94 -15.12
CA PRO A 9 8.34 -11.83 -14.16
C PRO A 9 8.35 -12.97 -13.12
N ASP A 10 8.84 -14.15 -13.50
CA ASP A 10 9.02 -15.30 -12.61
C ASP A 10 9.92 -15.00 -11.40
N ILE A 11 11.03 -14.28 -11.62
CA ILE A 11 11.94 -13.88 -10.55
C ILE A 11 11.25 -12.84 -9.66
N ILE A 12 10.55 -11.87 -10.24
CA ILE A 12 9.84 -10.85 -9.48
C ILE A 12 8.76 -11.46 -8.60
N HIS A 13 7.93 -12.36 -9.11
CA HIS A 13 6.89 -13.01 -8.31
C HIS A 13 7.49 -13.78 -7.14
N THR A 14 8.59 -14.50 -7.36
CA THR A 14 9.28 -15.23 -6.28
C THR A 14 9.82 -14.28 -5.21
N LEU A 15 10.41 -13.15 -5.61
CA LEU A 15 10.96 -12.17 -4.66
C LEU A 15 9.85 -11.43 -3.91
N VAL A 16 8.78 -11.03 -4.61
CA VAL A 16 7.64 -10.35 -4.02
C VAL A 16 6.91 -11.29 -3.06
N GLN A 17 6.68 -12.54 -3.45
CA GLN A 17 6.07 -13.53 -2.57
C GLN A 17 6.85 -13.71 -1.26
N ARG A 18 8.20 -13.71 -1.31
CA ARG A 18 9.02 -13.77 -0.09
C ARG A 18 8.85 -12.55 0.81
N LEU A 19 8.60 -11.37 0.25
CA LEU A 19 8.30 -10.16 1.05
C LEU A 19 6.93 -10.30 1.72
N TYR A 20 5.91 -10.75 0.99
CA TYR A 20 4.58 -10.97 1.53
C TYR A 20 4.56 -12.04 2.62
N GLU A 21 5.25 -13.16 2.44
CA GLU A 21 5.39 -14.19 3.48
C GLU A 21 5.96 -13.62 4.78
N ARG A 22 7.01 -12.81 4.68
CA ARG A 22 7.61 -12.18 5.86
C ARG A 22 6.69 -11.15 6.50
N ALA A 23 5.98 -10.36 5.69
CA ALA A 23 5.03 -9.37 6.18
C ALA A 23 3.87 -10.05 6.93
N LEU A 24 3.27 -11.09 6.34
CA LEU A 24 2.18 -11.85 6.96
C LEU A 24 2.66 -12.57 8.23
N ALA A 25 3.84 -13.19 8.21
CA ALA A 25 4.42 -13.83 9.39
C ALA A 25 4.72 -12.84 10.53
N ALA A 26 5.00 -11.58 10.20
CA ALA A 26 5.18 -10.51 11.17
C ALA A 26 3.86 -9.88 11.64
N GLY A 27 2.71 -10.28 11.09
CA GLY A 27 1.42 -9.67 11.39
C GLY A 27 1.28 -8.24 10.84
N ALA A 28 1.96 -7.93 9.73
CA ALA A 28 1.88 -6.61 9.12
C ALA A 28 0.50 -6.37 8.50
N ASP A 29 -0.04 -5.17 8.72
CA ASP A 29 -1.33 -4.74 8.17
C ASP A 29 -1.23 -4.27 6.70
N CYS A 30 -0.07 -3.72 6.31
CA CYS A 30 0.14 -3.13 4.98
C CYS A 30 1.64 -2.99 4.67
N PHE A 31 1.95 -2.67 3.41
CA PHE A 31 3.27 -2.17 3.00
C PHE A 31 3.26 -0.65 2.88
N VAL A 32 4.40 -0.03 3.18
CA VAL A 32 4.65 1.39 2.92
C VAL A 32 5.93 1.53 2.12
N VAL A 33 5.88 2.23 0.99
CA VAL A 33 7.01 2.35 0.07
C VAL A 33 7.28 3.80 -0.30
N SER A 34 8.52 4.08 -0.70
CA SER A 34 8.99 5.39 -1.18
C SER A 34 9.47 5.37 -2.63
N CYS A 35 9.25 4.25 -3.34
CA CYS A 35 9.60 4.09 -4.74
C CYS A 35 8.39 3.59 -5.50
N GLN A 36 7.96 4.35 -6.52
CA GLN A 36 6.79 4.05 -7.35
C GLN A 36 6.87 2.66 -8.01
N MET A 37 8.09 2.26 -8.36
CA MET A 37 8.32 0.96 -8.94
C MET A 37 8.26 -0.18 -7.90
N CYS A 38 8.59 0.08 -6.64
CA CYS A 38 8.34 -0.88 -5.57
C CYS A 38 6.84 -1.04 -5.33
N GLN A 39 6.08 0.06 -5.36
CA GLN A 39 4.61 0.03 -5.25
C GLN A 39 4.02 -0.85 -6.35
N ALA A 40 4.35 -0.56 -7.62
CA ALA A 40 3.90 -1.34 -8.76
C ALA A 40 4.23 -2.83 -8.67
N ASN A 41 5.47 -3.18 -8.27
CA ASN A 41 5.85 -4.60 -8.14
C ASN A 41 5.07 -5.33 -7.05
N LEU A 42 4.80 -4.66 -5.92
CA LEU A 42 4.07 -5.25 -4.81
C LEU A 42 2.57 -5.35 -5.12
N ASP A 43 1.97 -4.33 -5.74
CA ASP A 43 0.54 -4.27 -6.05
C ASP A 43 0.12 -5.20 -7.19
N PHE A 44 0.80 -5.11 -8.35
CA PHE A 44 0.39 -5.90 -9.51
C PHE A 44 0.67 -7.40 -9.38
N SER A 45 1.53 -7.78 -8.43
CA SER A 45 1.89 -9.19 -8.25
C SER A 45 0.93 -9.94 -7.34
N GLN A 46 0.10 -9.28 -6.52
CA GLN A 46 -0.67 -9.90 -5.43
C GLN A 46 -1.56 -11.06 -5.90
N GLU A 47 -2.37 -10.81 -6.93
CA GLU A 47 -3.25 -11.82 -7.53
C GLU A 47 -2.41 -13.01 -8.06
N ARG A 48 -1.38 -12.71 -8.84
CA ARG A 48 -0.54 -13.75 -9.47
C ARG A 48 0.24 -14.59 -8.46
N ILE A 49 0.81 -13.99 -7.43
CA ILE A 49 1.48 -14.76 -6.37
C ILE A 49 0.46 -15.57 -5.58
N SER A 50 -0.76 -15.08 -5.43
CA SER A 50 -1.81 -15.83 -4.74
C SER A 50 -2.23 -17.07 -5.51
N GLU A 51 -2.43 -16.94 -6.81
CA GLU A 51 -2.70 -18.07 -7.71
C GLU A 51 -1.54 -19.06 -7.77
N THR A 52 -0.31 -18.56 -7.93
CA THR A 52 0.88 -19.41 -8.14
C THR A 52 1.22 -20.24 -6.90
N PHE A 53 1.06 -19.66 -5.70
CA PHE A 53 1.47 -20.28 -4.44
C PHE A 53 0.28 -20.78 -3.60
N GLY A 54 -0.96 -20.62 -4.06
CA GLY A 54 -2.16 -21.17 -3.42
C GLY A 54 -2.49 -20.56 -2.06
N ARG A 55 -2.23 -19.26 -1.87
CA ARG A 55 -2.45 -18.53 -0.62
C ARG A 55 -2.84 -17.09 -0.91
N ASP A 56 -3.74 -16.52 -0.13
CA ASP A 56 -4.12 -15.11 -0.27
C ASP A 56 -3.01 -14.17 0.25
N TYR A 57 -2.49 -13.33 -0.65
CA TYR A 57 -1.48 -12.31 -0.36
C TYR A 57 -2.03 -10.89 -0.61
N TYR A 58 -3.17 -10.56 -0.02
CA TYR A 58 -3.80 -9.26 -0.18
C TYR A 58 -3.45 -8.32 0.97
N LEU A 59 -2.47 -7.44 0.75
CA LEU A 59 -2.14 -6.34 1.67
C LEU A 59 -2.14 -5.01 0.91
N PRO A 60 -2.76 -3.94 1.45
CA PRO A 60 -2.65 -2.63 0.84
C PRO A 60 -1.19 -2.16 0.77
N VAL A 61 -0.80 -1.50 -0.32
CA VAL A 61 0.54 -0.92 -0.51
C VAL A 61 0.43 0.59 -0.64
N PHE A 62 0.79 1.29 0.43
CA PHE A 62 0.79 2.75 0.44
C PHE A 62 2.09 3.32 -0.09
N TYR A 63 1.98 4.37 -0.90
CA TYR A 63 3.09 5.31 -1.04
C TYR A 63 3.12 6.21 0.19
N PHE A 64 4.30 6.41 0.79
CA PHE A 64 4.42 7.07 2.09
C PHE A 64 3.76 8.47 2.16
N THR A 65 3.70 9.21 1.05
CA THR A 65 3.04 10.52 1.01
C THR A 65 1.52 10.46 1.19
N GLU A 66 0.88 9.33 0.85
CA GLU A 66 -0.55 9.11 1.08
C GLU A 66 -0.85 9.08 2.58
N LEU A 67 0.02 8.42 3.36
CA LEU A 67 -0.10 8.39 4.82
C LEU A 67 0.20 9.76 5.45
N ILE A 68 1.14 10.53 4.89
CA ILE A 68 1.38 11.92 5.31
C ILE A 68 0.15 12.77 5.04
N ALA A 69 -0.44 12.66 3.86
CA ALA A 69 -1.67 13.39 3.50
C ALA A 69 -2.83 13.00 4.41
N LEU A 70 -2.96 11.71 4.74
CA LEU A 70 -3.95 11.20 5.69
C LEU A 70 -3.75 11.79 7.09
N ALA A 71 -2.50 11.82 7.58
CA ALA A 71 -2.16 12.36 8.90
C ALA A 71 -2.47 13.86 9.03
N PHE A 72 -2.28 14.63 7.96
CA PHE A 72 -2.65 16.05 7.91
C PHE A 72 -4.12 16.32 7.61
N GLY A 73 -4.93 15.28 7.39
CA GLY A 73 -6.36 15.43 7.11
C GLY A 73 -6.64 16.06 5.75
N PHE A 74 -5.81 15.82 4.73
CA PHE A 74 -6.05 16.37 3.39
C PHE A 74 -7.40 15.89 2.83
N PRO A 75 -8.30 16.80 2.41
CA PRO A 75 -9.69 16.45 2.07
C PRO A 75 -9.82 15.52 0.85
N LYS A 76 -8.81 15.50 -0.03
CA LYS A 76 -8.80 14.67 -1.24
C LYS A 76 -8.20 13.27 -1.02
N VAL A 77 -7.64 12.98 0.17
CA VAL A 77 -6.90 11.73 0.41
C VAL A 77 -7.77 10.49 0.15
N LYS A 78 -9.03 10.51 0.59
CA LYS A 78 -9.96 9.39 0.39
C LYS A 78 -10.13 9.03 -1.09
N ARG A 79 -10.25 10.05 -1.96
CA ARG A 79 -10.39 9.86 -3.40
C ARG A 79 -9.14 9.24 -4.04
N TRP A 80 -7.95 9.52 -3.51
CA TRP A 80 -6.71 8.90 -3.99
C TRP A 80 -6.64 7.42 -3.60
N LEU A 81 -7.04 7.12 -2.36
CA LEU A 81 -7.06 5.76 -1.81
C LEU A 81 -8.04 4.83 -2.54
N GLU A 82 -9.15 5.35 -3.05
CA GLU A 82 -10.10 4.62 -3.90
C GLU A 82 -9.49 4.08 -5.21
N GLY A 83 -8.33 4.59 -5.62
CA GLY A 83 -7.62 4.15 -6.83
C GLY A 83 -6.65 2.98 -6.61
N HIS A 84 -6.54 2.46 -5.39
CA HIS A 84 -5.65 1.34 -5.07
C HIS A 84 -6.20 0.03 -5.66
N LEU A 85 -5.29 -0.89 -6.03
CA LEU A 85 -5.67 -2.21 -6.52
C LEU A 85 -6.24 -3.11 -5.42
N VAL A 86 -5.67 -3.02 -4.22
CA VAL A 86 -6.22 -3.64 -3.01
C VAL A 86 -6.78 -2.53 -2.16
N ASP A 87 -8.10 -2.56 -1.92
CA ASP A 87 -8.81 -1.50 -1.22
C ASP A 87 -8.24 -1.27 0.20
N PRO A 88 -7.65 -0.09 0.48
CA PRO A 88 -7.10 0.22 1.78
C PRO A 88 -8.17 0.69 2.78
N LEU A 89 -9.37 1.05 2.32
CA LEU A 89 -10.39 1.68 3.16
C LEU A 89 -10.85 0.79 4.32
N PRO A 90 -11.10 -0.52 4.15
CA PRO A 90 -11.47 -1.40 5.27
C PRO A 90 -10.43 -1.38 6.39
N LEU A 91 -9.14 -1.49 6.03
CA LEU A 91 -8.05 -1.42 7.00
C LEU A 91 -8.03 -0.06 7.73
N LEU A 92 -8.13 1.04 6.98
CA LEU A 92 -8.12 2.38 7.58
C LEU A 92 -9.34 2.64 8.47
N GLN A 93 -10.49 2.04 8.15
CA GLN A 93 -11.69 2.08 8.98
C GLN A 93 -11.48 1.30 10.28
N GLU A 94 -10.93 0.10 10.21
CA GLU A 94 -10.61 -0.74 11.37
C GLU A 94 -9.64 -0.03 12.32
N LYS A 95 -8.59 0.61 11.78
CA LYS A 95 -7.61 1.37 12.56
C LYS A 95 -8.10 2.75 13.01
N GLY A 96 -9.32 3.16 12.66
CA GLY A 96 -9.90 4.44 13.06
C GLY A 96 -9.23 5.67 12.43
N LEU A 97 -8.65 5.52 11.24
CA LEU A 97 -7.83 6.56 10.58
C LEU A 97 -8.63 7.43 9.59
N ILE A 98 -9.88 7.08 9.27
CA ILE A 98 -10.72 7.85 8.31
C ILE A 98 -12.06 8.38 8.86
N HIS A 99 -12.39 8.09 10.13
CA HIS A 99 -13.67 8.50 10.75
C HIS A 99 -13.65 9.92 11.35
N HIS A 100 -12.46 10.52 11.45
CA HIS A 100 -12.26 11.89 11.91
C HIS A 100 -11.27 12.58 10.97
N ILE A 101 -11.73 13.03 9.80
CA ILE A 101 -10.97 14.01 9.00
C ILE A 101 -11.20 15.40 9.61
N ALA A 102 -10.96 15.52 10.92
CA ALA A 102 -10.59 16.78 11.52
C ALA A 102 -9.06 16.74 11.61
N PRO A 103 -8.33 17.76 11.14
CA PRO A 103 -6.89 17.77 11.25
C PRO A 103 -6.48 17.54 12.72
N ARG A 104 -5.84 16.39 13.01
CA ARG A 104 -5.23 16.15 14.34
C ARG A 104 -4.09 17.13 14.61
N LEU A 105 -3.56 17.70 13.53
CA LEU A 105 -2.50 18.70 13.48
C LEU A 105 -2.94 19.79 12.52
N LYS A 106 -2.84 21.06 12.92
CA LYS A 106 -3.01 22.19 12.00
C LYS A 106 -2.03 22.00 10.82
N PRO A 107 -2.50 21.95 9.56
CA PRO A 107 -1.62 21.77 8.43
C PRO A 107 -0.57 22.90 8.42
N PRO A 108 0.73 22.58 8.24
CA PRO A 108 1.79 23.59 8.29
C PRO A 108 1.70 24.64 7.16
N PHE A 109 0.76 24.46 6.23
CA PHE A 109 0.52 25.33 5.07
C PHE A 109 -0.74 26.21 5.22
N GLU A 110 -1.46 26.13 6.35
CA GLU A 110 -2.68 26.93 6.57
C GLU A 110 -2.40 28.34 7.14
N GLU A 111 -1.13 28.67 7.40
CA GLU A 111 -0.66 29.98 7.89
C GLU A 111 0.14 30.78 6.84
N ILE A 112 0.14 30.35 5.57
CA ILE A 112 0.80 31.06 4.46
C ILE A 112 -0.24 31.62 3.50
#